data_AF-A0A4P8HUZ7-F1
#
_entry.id   AF-A0A4P8HUZ7-F1
#
_cell.length_a   1.000
_cell.length_b   1.000
_cell.length_c   1.000
_cell.angle_alpha   90.00
_cell.angle_beta   90.00
_cell.angle_gamma   90.00
#
_symmetry.space_group_name_H-M   'P 1'
#
loop_
_entity.id
_entity.type
_entity.pdbx_description
1 polymer ?
#
loop_
_entity_poly.entity_id
_entity_poly.type
_entity_poly.pdbx_seq_one_letter_code
_entity_poly.pdbx_strand_id
1 'polypeptide(L)'
;MEDASYDHVPTDFPLPAYWGAIPGAQPKLIMTKYNGRFYSPGCTPPEIFKRWSACEEIAKQLAKKSIESKIGKRAHMSELEILGQYLPRLIATKLTSEEEACWIIRRVAAILGWPVPSSAR
;
A
#
# COMPACT_ATOMS: atom_id res chain seq x y z
N MET A 1 -0.10 29.84 -2.96
CA MET A 1 -0.09 28.87 -4.09
C MET A 1 0.80 27.76 -3.60
N GLU A 2 0.23 26.84 -2.80
CA GLU A 2 1.01 25.74 -2.26
C GLU A 2 1.06 24.63 -3.31
N ASP A 3 2.10 24.67 -4.13
CA ASP A 3 2.67 23.49 -4.79
C ASP A 3 3.22 22.57 -3.69
N ALA A 4 2.31 21.91 -2.97
CA ALA A 4 2.65 20.74 -2.20
C ALA A 4 3.04 19.67 -3.23
N SER A 5 4.34 19.48 -3.44
CA SER A 5 4.86 18.54 -4.41
C SER A 5 4.59 17.12 -3.93
N TYR A 6 3.43 16.58 -4.31
CA TYR A 6 3.04 15.20 -4.07
C TYR A 6 3.71 14.23 -5.07
N ASP A 7 4.74 14.69 -5.78
CA ASP A 7 5.52 13.98 -6.79
C ASP A 7 6.23 12.72 -6.23
N HIS A 8 6.37 12.64 -4.91
CA HIS A 8 6.96 11.49 -4.23
C HIS A 8 6.04 10.25 -4.19
N VAL A 9 4.74 10.41 -4.43
CA VAL A 9 3.84 9.26 -4.49
C VAL A 9 4.04 8.56 -5.84
N PRO A 10 4.44 7.29 -5.86
CA PRO A 10 4.58 6.57 -7.12
C PRO A 10 3.21 6.39 -7.77
N THR A 11 3.15 6.57 -9.09
CA THR A 11 1.94 6.39 -9.90
C THR A 11 1.36 4.97 -9.86
N ASP A 12 2.16 3.99 -9.42
CA ASP A 12 1.76 2.59 -9.19
C ASP A 12 1.14 2.35 -7.80
N PHE A 13 1.09 3.37 -6.92
CA PHE A 13 0.43 3.23 -5.61
C PHE A 13 -1.09 3.04 -5.80
N PRO A 14 -1.69 2.00 -5.20
CA PRO A 14 -3.12 1.77 -5.31
C PRO A 14 -3.85 2.93 -4.65
N LEU A 15 -4.57 3.70 -5.46
CA LEU A 15 -5.52 4.67 -4.94
C LEU A 15 -6.62 3.87 -4.26
N PRO A 16 -7.06 4.24 -3.06
CA PRO A 16 -8.17 3.58 -2.41
C PRO A 16 -9.36 3.60 -3.37
N ALA A 17 -9.69 2.42 -3.87
CA ALA A 17 -10.88 2.17 -4.63
C ALA A 17 -12.07 2.37 -3.70
N TYR A 18 -12.46 3.63 -3.46
CA TYR A 18 -13.85 3.97 -3.14
C TYR A 18 -14.71 3.71 -4.40
N TRP A 19 -14.65 2.48 -4.90
CA TRP A 19 -15.69 1.86 -5.71
C TRP A 19 -16.67 1.30 -4.67
N GLY A 20 -17.70 2.04 -4.29
CA GLY A 20 -18.85 2.18 -5.17
C GLY A 20 -19.76 0.97 -5.04
N ALA A 21 -20.31 0.72 -3.85
CA ALA A 21 -21.57 0.01 -3.65
C ALA A 21 -22.04 0.20 -2.19
N ILE A 22 -22.67 1.33 -1.89
CA ILE A 22 -23.69 1.34 -0.82
C ILE A 22 -25.00 1.02 -1.54
N PRO A 23 -25.55 -0.21 -1.47
CA PRO A 23 -26.91 -0.45 -1.92
C PRO A 23 -27.85 0.23 -0.92
N GLY A 24 -28.28 1.45 -1.25
CA GLY A 24 -29.29 2.16 -0.46
C GLY A 24 -29.15 3.67 -0.50
N ALA A 25 -29.98 4.29 -1.33
CA ALA A 25 -30.50 5.64 -1.22
C ALA A 25 -29.50 6.82 -1.07
N GLN A 26 -29.42 7.61 -2.15
CA GLN A 26 -28.93 9.01 -2.27
C GLN A 26 -27.42 9.17 -2.59
N PRO A 27 -27.04 9.38 -3.88
CA PRO A 27 -25.67 9.72 -4.25
C PRO A 27 -25.43 11.22 -3.99
N LYS A 28 -25.18 11.58 -2.74
CA LYS A 28 -24.46 12.84 -2.45
C LYS A 28 -23.00 12.59 -2.77
N LEU A 29 -22.61 12.84 -4.03
CA LEU A 29 -21.22 12.91 -4.45
C LEU A 29 -20.50 13.96 -3.60
N ILE A 30 -19.90 13.54 -2.49
CA ILE A 30 -19.02 14.39 -1.67
C ILE A 30 -17.68 14.46 -2.41
N MET A 31 -17.62 15.18 -3.52
CA MET A 31 -16.36 15.48 -4.20
C MET A 31 -15.62 16.56 -3.41
N THR A 32 -14.40 16.27 -2.99
CA THR A 32 -13.51 17.26 -2.39
C THR A 32 -12.78 17.99 -3.50
N LYS A 33 -12.98 19.31 -3.59
CA LYS A 33 -12.21 20.15 -4.52
C LYS A 33 -10.84 20.44 -3.93
N TYR A 34 -9.78 20.01 -4.59
CA TYR A 34 -8.41 20.31 -4.22
C TYR A 34 -7.65 20.85 -5.44
N ASN A 35 -6.98 21.98 -5.29
CA ASN A 35 -6.21 22.66 -6.35
C ASN A 35 -6.96 22.82 -7.70
N GLY A 36 -8.26 23.15 -7.65
CA GLY A 36 -9.09 23.32 -8.85
C GLY A 36 -9.58 22.02 -9.51
N ARG A 37 -9.17 20.85 -9.03
CA ARG A 37 -9.62 19.53 -9.49
C ARG A 37 -10.55 18.89 -8.47
N PHE A 38 -11.49 18.09 -8.95
CA PHE A 38 -12.42 17.34 -8.10
C PHE A 38 -11.85 15.96 -7.83
N TYR A 39 -11.69 15.62 -6.56
CA TYR A 39 -11.23 14.32 -6.10
C TYR A 39 -12.32 13.63 -5.31
N SER A 40 -12.36 12.31 -5.39
CA SER A 40 -13.12 11.50 -4.43
C SER A 40 -12.57 11.74 -3.02
N PRO A 41 -13.41 11.72 -1.98
CA PRO A 41 -12.94 11.87 -0.60
C PRO A 41 -12.00 10.70 -0.28
N GLY A 42 -10.79 10.98 0.25
CA GLY A 42 -9.74 9.98 0.42
C GLY A 42 -8.76 9.84 -0.76
N CYS A 43 -9.02 10.51 -1.89
CA CYS A 43 -8.15 10.54 -3.07
C CYS A 43 -7.48 11.90 -3.30
N THR A 44 -7.54 12.82 -2.33
CA THR A 44 -6.80 14.07 -2.47
C THR A 44 -5.29 13.80 -2.36
N PRO A 45 -4.45 14.56 -3.07
CA PRO A 45 -3.00 14.39 -3.01
C PRO A 45 -2.40 14.31 -1.58
N PRO A 46 -2.81 15.14 -0.60
CA PRO A 46 -2.30 14.99 0.78
C PRO A 46 -2.79 13.74 1.51
N GLU A 47 -3.99 13.26 1.20
CA GLU A 47 -4.51 12.01 1.79
C GLU A 47 -3.76 10.80 1.24
N ILE A 48 -3.54 10.77 -0.08
CA ILE A 48 -2.75 9.72 -0.72
C ILE A 48 -1.31 9.73 -0.20
N PHE A 49 -0.68 10.90 -0.07
CA PHE A 49 0.66 11.00 0.49
C PHE A 49 0.74 10.46 1.92
N LYS A 50 -0.25 10.76 2.78
CA LYS A 50 -0.32 10.21 4.14
C LYS A 50 -0.46 8.68 4.14
N ARG A 51 -1.33 8.13 3.27
CA ARG A 51 -1.49 6.66 3.15
C ARG A 51 -0.22 6.01 2.62
N TRP A 52 0.38 6.57 1.58
CA TRP A 52 1.65 6.12 1.02
C TRP A 52 2.75 6.13 2.07
N SER A 53 2.90 7.21 2.83
CA SER A 53 3.89 7.31 3.91
C SER A 53 3.68 6.24 4.98
N ALA A 54 2.43 5.98 5.39
CA ALA A 54 2.12 4.89 6.31
C ALA A 54 2.46 3.51 5.72
N CYS A 55 2.10 3.26 4.46
CA CYS A 55 2.43 2.01 3.76
C CYS A 55 3.94 1.84 3.59
N GLU A 56 4.68 2.93 3.35
CA GLU A 56 6.13 2.90 3.20
C GLU A 56 6.81 2.54 4.53
N GLU A 57 6.34 3.09 5.66
CA GLU A 57 6.87 2.71 6.98
C GLU A 57 6.59 1.24 7.30
N ILE A 58 5.39 0.73 6.96
CA ILE A 58 5.06 -0.69 7.08
C ILE A 58 6.00 -1.52 6.20
N ALA A 59 6.26 -1.11 4.96
CA ALA A 59 7.18 -1.79 4.06
C ALA A 59 8.61 -1.82 4.65
N LYS A 60 9.15 -0.71 5.15
CA LYS A 60 10.48 -0.68 5.79
C LYS A 60 10.56 -1.61 6.99
N GLN A 61 9.54 -1.59 7.86
CA GLN A 61 9.48 -2.49 9.02
C GLN A 61 9.40 -3.96 8.60
N LEU A 62 8.59 -4.26 7.58
CA LEU A 62 8.43 -5.61 7.06
C LEU A 62 9.71 -6.11 6.38
N ALA A 63 10.42 -5.24 5.66
CA ALA A 63 11.71 -5.53 5.05
C ALA A 63 12.75 -5.93 6.12
N LYS A 64 12.84 -5.16 7.21
CA LYS A 64 13.72 -5.48 8.34
C LYS A 64 13.35 -6.83 8.96
N LYS A 65 12.07 -7.07 9.26
CA LYS A 65 11.59 -8.36 9.80
C LYS A 65 11.83 -9.54 8.87
N SER A 66 11.77 -9.31 7.55
CA SER A 66 12.01 -10.34 6.54
C SER A 66 13.49 -10.74 6.52
N ILE A 67 14.41 -9.76 6.57
CA ILE A 67 15.84 -10.02 6.72
C ILE A 67 16.11 -10.78 8.03
N GLU A 68 15.59 -10.29 9.16
CA GLU A 68 15.77 -10.94 10.46
C GLU A 68 15.25 -12.39 10.46
N SER A 69 14.10 -12.62 9.81
CA SER A 69 13.55 -13.96 9.64
C SER A 69 14.43 -14.84 8.75
N LYS A 70 14.99 -14.28 7.67
CA LYS A 70 15.88 -14.98 6.76
C LYS A 70 17.25 -15.29 7.38
N ILE A 71 17.79 -14.44 8.23
CA ILE A 71 19.05 -14.71 8.93
C ILE A 71 18.85 -15.71 10.08
N GLY A 72 17.69 -15.70 10.73
CA GLY A 72 17.37 -16.58 11.85
C GLY A 72 16.62 -17.85 11.47
N LYS A 73 15.33 -17.90 11.84
CA LYS A 73 14.50 -19.12 11.84
C LYS A 73 14.16 -19.66 10.45
N ARG A 74 14.26 -18.84 9.40
CA ARG A 74 13.84 -19.16 8.03
C ARG A 74 14.97 -19.05 7.01
N ALA A 75 16.22 -19.25 7.44
CA ALA A 75 17.37 -19.28 6.54
C ALA A 75 17.27 -20.32 5.41
N HIS A 76 16.48 -21.38 5.63
CA HIS A 76 16.22 -22.42 4.64
C HIS A 76 15.04 -22.10 3.70
N MET A 77 14.26 -21.04 3.95
CA MET A 77 13.14 -20.66 3.09
C MET A 77 13.55 -19.66 2.03
N SER A 78 12.91 -19.76 0.87
CA SER A 78 13.06 -18.78 -0.20
C SER A 78 12.39 -17.45 0.16
N GLU A 79 12.97 -16.36 -0.33
CA GLU A 79 12.46 -14.99 -0.21
C GLU A 79 10.98 -14.89 -0.59
N LEU A 80 10.59 -15.60 -1.65
CA LEU A 80 9.22 -15.69 -2.14
C LEU A 80 8.26 -16.28 -1.12
N GLU A 81 8.67 -17.34 -0.42
CA GLU A 81 7.87 -18.00 0.62
C GLU A 81 7.73 -17.10 1.84
N ILE A 82 8.81 -16.38 2.19
CA ILE A 82 8.80 -15.42 3.30
C ILE A 82 7.80 -14.29 3.01
N LEU A 83 7.91 -13.65 1.84
CA LEU A 83 7.00 -12.57 1.43
C LEU A 83 5.56 -13.06 1.24
N GLY A 84 5.37 -14.24 0.64
CA GLY A 84 4.08 -14.87 0.44
C GLY A 84 3.34 -15.17 1.76
N GLN A 85 4.06 -15.41 2.86
CA GLN A 85 3.46 -15.55 4.18
C GLN A 85 3.12 -14.22 4.86
N TYR A 86 3.81 -13.13 4.50
CA TYR A 86 3.52 -11.81 5.05
C TYR A 86 2.30 -11.14 4.43
N LEU A 87 2.01 -11.41 3.14
CA LEU A 87 0.84 -10.89 2.45
C LEU A 87 -0.50 -11.21 3.17
N PRO A 88 -0.85 -12.48 3.49
CA PRO A 88 -2.09 -12.77 4.21
C PRO A 88 -2.07 -12.23 5.64
N ARG A 89 -0.89 -12.05 6.26
CA ARG A 89 -0.79 -11.42 7.60
C ARG A 89 -1.11 -9.93 7.54
N LEU A 90 -0.65 -9.22 6.51
CA LEU A 90 -1.01 -7.81 6.29
C LEU A 90 -2.52 -7.67 6.10
N ILE A 91 -3.12 -8.50 5.24
CA ILE A 91 -4.57 -8.52 5.00
C ILE A 91 -5.33 -8.84 6.29
N ALA A 92 -4.87 -9.82 7.07
CA ALA A 92 -5.48 -10.19 8.35
C ALA A 92 -5.41 -9.07 9.41
N THR A 93 -4.43 -8.18 9.33
CA THR A 93 -4.30 -7.05 10.26
C THR A 93 -5.34 -5.95 9.96
N LYS A 94 -6.00 -5.99 8.80
CA LYS A 94 -7.00 -4.99 8.35
C LYS A 94 -6.52 -3.53 8.40
N LEU A 95 -5.21 -3.31 8.42
CA LEU A 95 -4.60 -1.97 8.38
C LEU A 95 -4.57 -1.40 6.96
N THR A 96 -4.58 -2.27 5.96
CA THR A 96 -4.39 -1.94 4.55
C THR A 96 -5.31 -2.81 3.71
N SER A 97 -5.84 -2.27 2.61
CA SER A 97 -6.58 -3.07 1.61
C SER A 97 -5.70 -4.13 0.98
N GLU A 98 -6.31 -5.12 0.30
CA GLU A 98 -5.57 -6.16 -0.43
C GLU A 98 -4.60 -5.56 -1.45
N GLU A 99 -5.03 -4.53 -2.18
CA GLU A 99 -4.19 -3.79 -3.13
C GLU A 99 -3.00 -3.10 -2.45
N GLU A 100 -3.24 -2.41 -1.32
CA GLU A 100 -2.19 -1.79 -0.52
C GLU A 100 -1.22 -2.85 0.03
N ALA A 101 -1.71 -4.01 0.47
CA ALA A 101 -0.87 -5.12 0.93
C ALA A 101 0.00 -5.70 -0.18
N CYS A 102 -0.54 -5.90 -1.39
CA CYS A 102 0.23 -6.28 -2.57
C CYS A 102 1.32 -5.25 -2.88
N TRP A 103 0.97 -3.96 -2.87
CA TRP A 103 1.93 -2.88 -3.09
C TRP A 103 3.05 -2.85 -2.04
N ILE A 104 2.71 -3.03 -0.76
CA ILE A 104 3.69 -3.12 0.34
C ILE A 104 4.65 -4.27 0.09
N ILE A 105 4.17 -5.45 -0.30
CA ILE A 105 5.02 -6.61 -0.58
C ILE A 105 5.93 -6.35 -1.80
N ARG A 106 5.41 -5.74 -2.87
CA ARG A 106 6.22 -5.31 -4.02
C ARG A 106 7.30 -4.31 -3.59
N ARG A 107 6.96 -3.37 -2.71
CA ARG A 107 7.88 -2.37 -2.20
C ARG A 107 8.97 -2.99 -1.31
N VAL A 108 8.60 -3.93 -0.44
CA VAL A 108 9.55 -4.72 0.36
C VAL A 108 10.50 -5.49 -0.52
N ALA A 109 9.98 -6.18 -1.53
CA ALA A 109 10.79 -6.91 -2.49
C ALA A 109 11.79 -5.97 -3.19
N ALA A 110 11.36 -4.79 -3.62
CA ALA A 110 12.24 -3.78 -4.20
C ALA A 110 13.30 -3.26 -3.23
N ILE A 111 12.96 -2.99 -1.96
CA ILE A 111 13.90 -2.54 -0.92
C ILE A 111 14.97 -3.60 -0.65
N LEU A 112 14.57 -4.87 -0.61
CA LEU A 112 15.46 -6.00 -0.32
C LEU A 112 16.20 -6.53 -1.55
N GLY A 113 15.83 -6.10 -2.76
CA GLY A 113 16.29 -6.70 -4.01
C GLY A 113 15.79 -8.14 -4.23
N TRP A 114 14.66 -8.49 -3.62
CA TRP A 114 14.06 -9.83 -3.68
C TRP A 114 13.08 -9.95 -4.86
N PRO A 115 12.83 -11.17 -5.36
CA PRO A 115 11.80 -11.40 -6.35
C PRO A 115 10.40 -11.19 -5.75
N VAL A 116 9.50 -10.59 -6.54
CA VAL A 116 8.10 -10.36 -6.14
C VAL A 116 7.34 -11.69 -6.22
N PRO A 117 6.65 -12.14 -5.16
CA PRO A 117 5.82 -13.34 -5.21
C PRO A 117 4.62 -13.15 -6.13
N SER A 118 4.22 -14.21 -6.83
CA SER A 118 3.04 -14.20 -7.71
C SER A 118 1.76 -13.76 -6.99
N SER A 119 1.71 -13.95 -5.66
CA SER A 119 0.63 -13.50 -4.79
C SER A 119 0.51 -11.98 -4.65
N ALA A 120 1.54 -11.22 -5.03
CA ALA A 120 1.59 -9.76 -5.00
C ALA A 120 1.73 -9.15 -6.41
N ARG A 121 1.37 -9.92 -7.45
CA ARG A 121 1.45 -9.51 -8.85
C ARG A 121 0.21 -8.75 -9.29
#